data_AF-A0AAW8ARA7-F1
#
_entry.id   AF-A0AAW8ARA7-F1
#
_cell.length_a   1.000
_cell.length_b   1.000
_cell.length_c   1.000
_cell.angle_alpha   90.00
_cell.angle_beta   90.00
_cell.angle_gamma   90.00
#
_symmetry.space_group_name_H-M   'P 1'
#
loop_
_entity.id
_entity.type
_entity.pdbx_description
1 polymer ?
#
loop_
_entity_poly.entity_id
_entity_poly.type
_entity_poly.pdbx_seq_one_letter_code
_entity_poly.pdbx_strand_id
1 'polypeptide(L)'
;DDDTVALSNLQRQIAFTTEDPGRAKVEAGAARLNALNPHVTVQTFNQRVTPDSAAALMRDFDLALDGTDDFETRLAVNAACVATGKPL
;
A
#
# COMPACT_ATOMS: atom_id res chain seq x y z
N ASP A 1 -3.04 1.09 3.05
CA ASP A 1 -2.61 2.45 3.43
C ASP A 1 -3.87 3.20 3.82
N ASP A 2 -3.93 3.62 5.08
CA ASP A 2 -5.07 4.27 5.74
C ASP A 2 -4.97 5.80 5.73
N ASP A 3 -3.91 6.36 5.14
CA ASP A 3 -3.69 7.80 5.14
C ASP A 3 -4.36 8.51 3.95
N THR A 4 -4.54 9.81 4.12
CA THR A 4 -4.84 10.75 3.04
C THR A 4 -3.58 11.41 2.49
N VAL A 5 -3.61 11.84 1.23
CA VAL A 5 -2.56 12.66 0.64
C VAL A 5 -2.46 13.99 1.41
N ALA A 6 -1.24 14.39 1.73
CA ALA A 6 -0.95 15.64 2.42
C ALA A 6 0.09 16.46 1.64
N LEU A 7 -0.09 17.78 1.61
CA LEU A 7 0.81 18.70 0.91
C LEU A 7 2.27 18.56 1.38
N SER A 8 2.46 18.33 2.69
CA SER A 8 3.77 18.12 3.33
C SER A 8 4.45 16.80 2.97
N ASN A 9 3.82 15.95 2.14
CA ASN A 9 4.38 14.68 1.67
C ASN A 9 4.76 14.69 0.18
N LEU A 10 4.35 15.69 -0.59
CA LEU A 10 4.54 15.71 -2.06
C LEU A 10 6.01 15.76 -2.49
N GLN A 11 6.91 16.29 -1.66
CA GLN A 11 8.36 16.33 -1.92
C GLN A 11 9.02 14.95 -2.02
N ARG A 12 8.34 13.89 -1.56
CA ARG A 12 8.85 12.51 -1.61
C ARG A 12 7.85 11.49 -2.16
N GLN A 13 6.55 11.82 -2.17
CA GLN A 13 5.50 10.96 -2.73
C GLN A 13 5.13 11.40 -4.15
N ILE A 14 6.04 11.12 -5.09
CA ILE A 14 5.97 11.59 -6.49
C ILE A 14 4.79 11.04 -7.31
N ALA A 15 4.04 10.08 -6.76
CA ALA A 15 2.84 9.55 -7.40
C ALA A 15 1.63 10.52 -7.31
N PHE A 16 1.68 11.51 -6.41
CA PHE A 16 0.60 12.45 -6.15
C PHE A 16 0.96 13.88 -6.60
N THR A 17 -0.07 14.71 -6.76
CA THR A 17 0.04 16.10 -7.22
C THR A 17 -0.52 17.09 -6.20
N THR A 18 -0.40 18.39 -6.48
CA THR A 18 -0.98 19.46 -5.66
C THR A 18 -2.51 19.48 -5.67
N GLU A 19 -3.16 18.70 -6.53
CA GLU A 19 -4.63 18.57 -6.60
C GLU A 19 -5.17 17.42 -5.73
N ASP A 20 -4.30 16.52 -5.28
CA ASP A 20 -4.69 15.32 -4.53
C ASP A 20 -4.86 15.48 -3.01
N PRO A 21 -4.39 16.54 -2.30
CA PRO A 21 -4.54 16.62 -0.85
C PRO A 21 -5.98 16.41 -0.34
N GLY A 22 -6.11 15.60 0.72
CA GLY A 22 -7.40 15.22 1.32
C GLY A 22 -8.03 13.95 0.72
N ARG A 23 -7.57 13.47 -0.44
CA ARG A 23 -7.99 12.18 -0.99
C ARG A 23 -7.27 11.03 -0.28
N ALA A 24 -7.91 9.87 -0.18
CA ALA A 24 -7.25 8.66 0.31
C ALA A 24 -6.08 8.30 -0.63
N LYS A 25 -4.90 8.00 -0.08
CA LYS A 25 -3.69 7.68 -0.88
C LYS A 25 -3.93 6.50 -1.80
N VAL A 26 -4.63 5.46 -1.32
CA VAL A 26 -4.92 4.26 -2.12
C VAL A 26 -5.81 4.56 -3.32
N GLU A 27 -6.79 5.46 -3.18
CA GLU A 27 -7.69 5.85 -4.28
C GLU A 27 -6.97 6.73 -5.30
N ALA A 28 -6.22 7.74 -4.84
CA ALA A 28 -5.43 8.60 -5.71
C ALA A 28 -4.36 7.79 -6.47
N GLY A 29 -3.70 6.87 -5.77
CA GLY A 29 -2.70 5.95 -6.35
C GLY A 29 -3.31 5.02 -7.40
N ALA A 30 -4.47 4.42 -7.11
CA ALA A 30 -5.15 3.57 -8.08
C ALA A 30 -5.60 4.33 -9.32
N ALA A 31 -6.15 5.54 -9.17
CA ALA A 31 -6.48 6.40 -10.29
C ALA A 31 -5.26 6.73 -11.15
N ARG A 32 -4.12 7.04 -10.51
CA ARG A 32 -2.85 7.32 -11.21
C ARG A 32 -2.32 6.10 -11.96
N LEU A 33 -2.31 4.93 -11.34
CA LEU A 33 -1.84 3.68 -11.96
C LEU A 33 -2.71 3.26 -13.15
N ASN A 34 -4.03 3.35 -13.01
CA ASN A 34 -4.97 3.02 -14.10
C ASN A 34 -4.87 4.02 -15.26
N ALA A 35 -4.62 5.31 -14.98
CA ALA A 35 -4.35 6.30 -16.03
C ALA A 35 -3.04 6.04 -16.76
N LEU A 36 -2.03 5.47 -16.08
CA LEU A 36 -0.75 5.10 -16.67
C LEU A 36 -0.85 3.82 -17.51
N ASN A 37 -1.52 2.79 -16.99
CA ASN A 37 -1.74 1.52 -17.68
C ASN A 37 -3.13 0.98 -17.36
N PRO A 38 -4.11 1.08 -18.27
CA PRO A 38 -5.48 0.61 -18.02
C PRO A 38 -5.61 -0.93 -18.05
N HIS A 39 -4.55 -1.67 -18.36
CA HIS A 39 -4.57 -3.13 -18.43
C HIS A 39 -4.20 -3.82 -17.12
N VAL A 40 -3.77 -3.07 -16.10
CA VAL A 40 -3.51 -3.65 -14.77
C VAL A 40 -4.77 -3.66 -13.92
N THR A 41 -4.89 -4.65 -13.05
CA THR A 41 -5.91 -4.64 -12.00
C THR A 41 -5.29 -4.05 -10.74
N VAL A 42 -5.88 -2.97 -10.22
CA VAL A 42 -5.45 -2.34 -8.97
C VAL A 42 -6.48 -2.62 -7.89
N GLN A 43 -6.09 -3.41 -6.89
CA GLN A 43 -6.90 -3.65 -5.70
C GLN A 43 -6.39 -2.80 -4.54
N THR A 44 -7.26 -1.97 -3.98
CA THR A 44 -6.93 -1.04 -2.90
C THR A 44 -7.46 -1.52 -1.56
N PHE A 45 -6.66 -1.35 -0.51
CA PHE A 45 -7.06 -1.60 0.87
C PHE A 45 -6.84 -0.31 1.68
N ASN A 46 -7.94 0.43 1.90
CA ASN A 46 -7.94 1.64 2.75
C ASN A 46 -8.02 1.25 4.23
N GLN A 47 -7.03 0.50 4.68
CA GLN A 47 -6.89 0.04 6.05
C GLN A 47 -5.41 -0.13 6.38
N ARG A 48 -5.11 -0.12 7.68
CA ARG A 48 -3.79 -0.45 8.20
C ARG A 48 -3.60 -1.97 8.20
N VAL A 49 -2.40 -2.40 7.83
CA VAL A 49 -2.01 -3.81 8.00
C VAL A 49 -1.70 -4.04 9.48
N THR A 50 -2.30 -5.07 10.04
CA THR A 50 -2.13 -5.48 11.43
C THR A 50 -1.61 -6.93 11.47
N PRO A 51 -1.02 -7.39 12.59
CA PRO A 51 -0.64 -8.79 12.75
C PRO A 51 -1.78 -9.77 12.43
N ASP A 52 -3.02 -9.42 12.81
CA ASP A 52 -4.21 -10.27 12.60
C ASP A 52 -4.67 -10.32 11.14
N SER A 53 -4.41 -9.27 10.36
CA SER A 53 -4.87 -9.16 8.96
C SER A 53 -3.79 -9.56 7.94
N ALA A 54 -2.51 -9.41 8.28
CA ALA A 54 -1.40 -9.56 7.35
C ALA A 54 -1.35 -10.95 6.69
N ALA A 55 -1.53 -12.03 7.45
CA ALA A 55 -1.50 -13.40 6.91
C ALA A 55 -2.70 -13.71 6.00
N ALA A 56 -3.87 -13.11 6.26
CA ALA A 56 -5.02 -13.25 5.38
C ALA A 56 -4.78 -12.53 4.05
N LEU A 57 -4.29 -11.28 4.10
CA LEU A 57 -3.96 -10.51 2.91
C LEU A 57 -2.88 -11.17 2.07
N MET A 58 -1.81 -11.65 2.70
CA MET A 58 -0.64 -12.18 1.99
C MET A 58 -0.94 -13.46 1.18
N ARG A 59 -1.95 -14.24 1.56
CA ARG A 59 -2.30 -15.49 0.87
C ARG A 59 -2.74 -15.27 -0.58
N ASP A 60 -3.30 -14.11 -0.88
CA ASP A 60 -3.84 -13.77 -2.20
C ASP A 60 -2.80 -13.16 -3.15
N PHE A 61 -1.55 -12.97 -2.69
CA PHE A 61 -0.47 -12.34 -3.47
C PHE A 61 0.76 -13.23 -3.60
N ASP A 62 1.56 -12.99 -4.63
CA ASP A 62 2.76 -13.79 -4.92
C ASP A 62 4.06 -13.16 -4.39
N LEU A 63 4.08 -11.84 -4.23
CA LEU A 63 5.22 -11.05 -3.80
C LEU A 63 4.72 -9.89 -2.93
N ALA A 64 5.41 -9.64 -1.83
CA ALA A 64 5.21 -8.46 -1.01
C ALA A 64 6.29 -7.42 -1.30
N LEU A 65 5.92 -6.14 -1.27
CA LEU A 65 6.86 -5.02 -1.26
C LEU A 65 6.55 -4.16 -0.03
N ASP A 66 7.49 -4.07 0.91
CA ASP A 66 7.30 -3.27 2.11
C ASP A 66 7.78 -1.82 1.89
N GLY A 67 6.82 -0.91 1.77
CA GLY A 67 7.04 0.54 1.73
C GLY A 67 6.64 1.26 3.01
N THR A 68 6.46 0.53 4.12
CA THR A 68 6.04 1.11 5.40
C THR A 68 7.22 1.72 6.15
N ASP A 69 6.95 2.77 6.92
CA ASP A 69 7.95 3.48 7.74
C ASP A 69 7.83 3.17 9.24
N ASP A 70 7.03 2.16 9.59
CA ASP A 70 6.77 1.73 10.96
C ASP A 70 7.23 0.29 11.24
N PHE A 71 7.77 0.07 12.45
CA PHE A 71 8.32 -1.22 12.85
C PHE A 71 7.26 -2.29 13.08
N GLU A 72 6.11 -1.94 13.68
CA GLU A 72 5.05 -2.90 13.98
C GLU A 72 4.51 -3.50 12.69
N THR A 73 4.23 -2.63 11.70
CA THR A 73 3.73 -3.05 10.39
C THR A 73 4.75 -3.91 9.64
N ARG A 74 6.02 -3.50 9.61
CA ARG A 74 7.10 -4.27 8.97
C ARG A 74 7.26 -5.67 9.57
N LEU A 75 7.20 -5.79 10.90
CA LEU A 75 7.29 -7.09 11.57
C LEU A 75 6.06 -7.97 11.28
N ALA A 76 4.86 -7.38 11.22
CA ALA A 76 3.64 -8.10 10.85
C ALA A 76 3.71 -8.64 9.41
N VAL A 77 4.16 -7.81 8.45
CA VAL A 77 4.35 -8.22 7.05
C VAL A 77 5.40 -9.32 6.93
N ASN A 78 6.54 -9.18 7.60
CA ASN A 78 7.59 -10.21 7.60
C ASN A 78 7.09 -11.55 8.14
N ALA A 79 6.40 -11.54 9.28
CA ALA A 79 5.83 -12.76 9.86
C ALA A 79 4.80 -13.41 8.92
N ALA A 80 3.96 -12.61 8.26
CA ALA A 80 3.00 -13.10 7.28
C ALA A 80 3.68 -13.73 6.04
N CYS A 81 4.72 -13.10 5.50
CA CYS A 81 5.50 -13.63 4.37
C CYS A 81 6.17 -14.96 4.74
N VAL A 82 6.81 -15.05 5.91
CA VAL A 82 7.43 -16.30 6.40
C VAL A 82 6.38 -17.39 6.56
N ALA A 83 5.23 -17.09 7.16
CA ALA A 83 4.15 -18.06 7.38
C ALA A 83 3.50 -18.57 6.09
N THR A 84 3.48 -17.75 5.04
CA THR A 84 2.84 -18.07 3.75
C THR A 84 3.84 -18.49 2.66
N GLY A 85 5.15 -18.49 2.97
CA GLY A 85 6.20 -18.81 2.02
C GLY A 85 6.33 -17.80 0.88
N LYS A 86 5.91 -16.55 1.10
CA LYS A 86 5.93 -15.48 0.08
C LYS A 86 7.22 -14.67 0.18
N PRO A 87 7.88 -14.34 -0.95
CA PRO A 87 9.00 -13.41 -0.96
C PRO A 87 8.57 -12.01 -0.49
N LEU A 88 9.49 -11.32 0.17
CA LEU A 88 9.38 -9.94 0.65
C LEU A 88 10.54 -9.11 0.11
#